data_AF-A0A0Q5UMJ1-F1
#
_entry.id   AF-A0A0Q5UMJ1-F1
#
_cell.length_a   1.000
_cell.length_b   1.000
_cell.length_c   1.000
_cell.angle_alpha   90.00
_cell.angle_beta   90.00
_cell.angle_gamma   90.00
#
_symmetry.space_group_name_H-M   'P 1'
#
loop_
_entity.id
_entity.type
_entity.pdbx_description
1 polymer ?
#
loop_
_entity_poly.entity_id
_entity_poly.type
_entity_poly.pdbx_seq_one_letter_code
_entity_poly.pdbx_strand_id
1 'polypeptide(L)'
;MSQQHKVTPSEIGMIRIYLKPSDKIATGSRSFWSRKPLYRELVAQAKRDGIMNAVAHNTHYGYSNHGPVRENGSEIADPHLTMCVELIGQRHELERFCEAHGEILGGKVIVYKHLEHWSIGSAGIRHEDAAPAILAAEPE
;
A
#
# COMPACT_ATOMS: atom_id res chain seq x y z
N MET A 1 15.43 -1.79 -36.11
CA MET A 1 15.76 -1.03 -34.89
C MET A 1 16.21 -2.05 -33.85
N SER A 2 17.46 -1.97 -33.37
CA SER A 2 17.92 -2.86 -32.29
C SER A 2 17.24 -2.44 -30.98
N GLN A 3 16.58 -3.38 -30.31
CA GLN A 3 15.98 -3.16 -28.99
C GLN A 3 17.13 -2.92 -27.99
N GLN A 4 17.37 -1.65 -27.63
CA GLN A 4 18.46 -1.26 -26.71
C GLN A 4 18.20 -1.66 -25.25
N HIS A 5 16.95 -1.95 -24.89
CA HIS A 5 16.54 -2.30 -23.53
C HIS A 5 15.76 -3.60 -23.50
N LYS A 6 15.99 -4.42 -22.46
CA LYS A 6 15.30 -5.68 -22.21
C LYS A 6 14.47 -5.57 -20.94
N VAL A 7 13.23 -6.05 -21.01
CA VAL A 7 12.35 -6.23 -19.85
C VAL A 7 12.67 -7.57 -19.19
N THR A 8 12.85 -7.55 -17.87
CA THR A 8 12.96 -8.74 -17.04
C THR A 8 11.79 -8.75 -16.05
N PRO A 9 10.79 -9.64 -16.23
CA PRO A 9 9.68 -9.75 -15.31
C PRO A 9 10.07 -10.54 -14.06
N SER A 10 9.43 -10.20 -12.94
CA SER A 10 9.48 -10.94 -11.67
C SER A 10 8.10 -10.90 -11.03
N GLU A 11 7.70 -11.95 -10.33
CA GLU A 11 6.39 -12.00 -9.67
C GLU A 11 6.40 -11.21 -8.35
N ILE A 12 5.35 -10.42 -8.12
CA ILE A 12 5.07 -9.70 -6.87
C ILE A 12 3.57 -9.74 -6.56
N GLY A 13 3.19 -9.21 -5.41
CA GLY A 13 1.81 -9.11 -4.97
C GLY A 13 1.38 -7.67 -4.72
N MET A 14 0.06 -7.49 -4.67
CA MET A 14 -0.59 -6.31 -4.12
C MET A 14 -1.66 -6.76 -3.14
N ILE A 15 -1.71 -6.13 -1.97
CA ILE A 15 -2.90 -6.15 -1.13
C ILE A 15 -3.60 -4.80 -1.12
N ARG A 16 -4.93 -4.83 -1.09
CA ARG A 16 -5.76 -3.65 -0.88
C ARG A 16 -6.60 -3.84 0.38
N ILE A 17 -6.31 -3.02 1.39
CA ILE A 17 -6.96 -3.03 2.71
C ILE A 17 -8.03 -1.96 2.69
N TYR A 18 -9.30 -2.36 2.78
CA TYR A 18 -10.42 -1.42 2.83
C TYR A 18 -10.72 -1.00 4.26
N LEU A 19 -10.88 0.30 4.47
CA LEU A 19 -11.14 0.90 5.77
C LEU A 19 -11.94 2.21 5.63
N LYS A 20 -12.21 2.87 6.75
CA LYS A 20 -12.86 4.20 6.80
C LYS A 20 -11.86 5.28 7.20
N PRO A 21 -11.97 6.53 6.71
CA PRO A 21 -11.15 7.66 7.16
C PRO A 21 -11.19 7.88 8.68
N SER A 22 -12.31 7.55 9.33
CA SER A 22 -12.49 7.62 10.78
C SER A 22 -11.86 6.47 11.58
N ASP A 23 -11.39 5.41 10.93
CA ASP A 23 -10.71 4.32 11.62
C ASP A 23 -9.43 4.85 12.29
N LYS A 24 -9.24 4.48 13.55
CA LYS A 24 -8.14 4.92 14.41
C LYS A 24 -7.54 3.73 15.12
N ILE A 25 -6.27 3.82 15.50
CA ILE A 25 -5.62 2.78 16.29
C ILE A 25 -6.20 2.76 17.69
N ALA A 26 -6.69 1.60 18.11
CA ALA A 26 -7.16 1.37 19.46
C ALA A 26 -5.97 1.04 20.38
N THR A 27 -5.16 2.05 20.75
CA THR A 27 -4.19 1.85 21.84
C THR A 27 -4.88 1.87 23.19
N GLY A 28 -4.62 0.86 24.02
CA GLY A 28 -5.09 0.79 25.40
C GLY A 28 -4.66 2.03 26.21
N SER A 29 -5.60 2.57 26.99
CA SER A 29 -5.43 3.63 27.99
C SER A 29 -5.07 5.05 27.52
N ARG A 30 -6.06 5.96 27.68
CA ARG A 30 -5.95 7.38 28.07
C ARG A 30 -5.28 8.45 27.17
N SER A 31 -5.40 8.38 25.84
CA SER A 31 -5.28 9.63 25.07
C SER A 31 -6.34 9.73 23.97
N PHE A 32 -7.42 10.44 24.28
CA PHE A 32 -8.53 10.72 23.38
C PHE A 32 -8.21 11.81 22.34
N TRP A 33 -7.07 12.51 22.48
CA TRP A 33 -6.82 13.77 21.78
C TRP A 33 -5.85 13.70 20.59
N SER A 34 -5.24 12.55 20.26
CA SER A 34 -4.31 12.49 19.11
C SER A 34 -4.15 11.12 18.47
N ARG A 35 -5.22 10.30 18.41
CA ARG A 35 -5.13 9.02 17.69
C ARG A 35 -4.98 9.27 16.19
N LYS A 36 -3.79 8.98 15.66
CA LYS A 36 -3.47 9.06 14.23
C LYS A 36 -4.49 8.25 13.42
N PRO A 37 -4.96 8.76 12.27
CA PRO A 37 -5.80 7.98 11.36
C PRO A 37 -5.12 6.69 10.95
N LEU A 38 -5.87 5.58 10.95
CA LEU A 38 -5.32 4.25 10.71
C LEU A 38 -4.58 4.15 9.37
N TYR A 39 -5.15 4.69 8.29
CA TYR A 39 -4.50 4.64 6.97
C TYR A 39 -3.09 5.24 6.97
N ARG A 40 -2.85 6.32 7.74
CA ARG A 40 -1.53 6.96 7.81
C ARG A 40 -0.53 6.07 8.54
N GLU A 41 -0.97 5.41 9.61
CA GLU A 41 -0.10 4.49 10.31
C GLU A 41 0.22 3.27 9.45
N LEU A 42 -0.75 2.69 8.74
CA LEU A 42 -0.49 1.55 7.85
C LEU A 42 0.59 1.87 6.82
N VAL A 43 0.53 3.06 6.20
CA VAL A 43 1.57 3.53 5.26
C VAL A 43 2.93 3.70 5.97
N ALA A 44 2.94 4.28 7.18
CA ALA A 44 4.16 4.48 7.95
C ALA A 44 4.80 3.16 8.44
N GLN A 45 3.98 2.18 8.82
CA GLN A 45 4.43 0.83 9.20
C GLN A 45 4.96 0.09 7.97
N ALA A 46 4.24 0.12 6.85
CA ALA A 46 4.70 -0.49 5.61
C ALA A 46 6.07 0.06 5.16
N LYS A 47 6.29 1.37 5.30
CA LYS A 47 7.59 1.98 5.03
C LYS A 47 8.69 1.48 5.97
N ARG A 48 8.39 1.28 7.25
CA ARG A 48 9.33 0.72 8.25
C ARG A 48 9.63 -0.75 8.01
N ASP A 49 8.64 -1.50 7.54
CA ASP A 49 8.74 -2.93 7.23
C ASP A 49 9.41 -3.19 5.86
N GLY A 50 9.80 -2.13 5.14
CA GLY A 50 10.51 -2.23 3.87
C GLY A 50 9.63 -2.62 2.68
N ILE A 51 8.31 -2.49 2.79
CA ILE A 51 7.37 -2.79 1.70
C ILE A 51 7.68 -1.88 0.50
N MET A 52 7.76 -2.49 -0.70
CA MET A 52 8.16 -1.82 -1.94
C MET A 52 7.33 -0.57 -2.24
N ASN A 53 6.00 -0.63 -2.08
CA ASN A 53 5.13 0.53 -2.24
C ASN A 53 3.95 0.50 -1.24
N ALA A 54 3.54 1.68 -0.77
CA ALA A 54 2.41 1.86 0.13
C ALA A 54 1.68 3.18 -0.16
N VAL A 55 0.41 3.13 -0.55
CA VAL A 55 -0.39 4.32 -0.90
C VAL A 55 -1.78 4.25 -0.26
N ALA A 56 -2.29 5.40 0.20
CA ALA A 56 -3.68 5.53 0.63
C ALA A 56 -4.51 6.21 -0.46
N HIS A 57 -5.61 5.57 -0.88
CA HIS A 57 -6.56 6.11 -1.85
C HIS A 57 -7.84 6.55 -1.15
N ASN A 58 -8.18 7.83 -1.30
CA ASN A 58 -9.49 8.35 -0.93
C ASN A 58 -10.45 8.16 -2.10
N THR A 59 -11.68 7.73 -1.81
CA THR A 59 -12.75 7.71 -2.81
C THR A 59 -13.65 8.93 -2.63
N HIS A 60 -14.43 9.25 -3.67
CA HIS A 60 -15.49 10.27 -3.61
C HIS A 60 -16.89 9.66 -3.56
N TYR A 61 -17.02 8.39 -3.96
CA TYR A 61 -18.26 7.65 -4.04
C TYR A 61 -17.96 6.15 -3.94
N GLY A 62 -18.70 5.41 -3.13
CA GLY A 62 -18.55 3.96 -3.05
C GLY A 62 -19.15 3.30 -1.82
N TYR A 63 -19.01 1.98 -1.77
CA TYR A 63 -19.34 1.14 -0.62
C TYR A 63 -18.26 0.08 -0.44
N SER A 64 -18.21 -0.55 0.73
CA SER A 64 -17.34 -1.69 0.99
C SER A 64 -18.03 -2.67 1.94
N ASN A 65 -17.69 -3.95 1.83
CA ASN A 65 -18.18 -5.05 2.67
C ASN A 65 -19.72 -5.09 2.81
N HIS A 66 -20.45 -4.96 1.70
CA HIS A 66 -21.92 -4.91 1.65
C HIS A 66 -22.56 -3.76 2.46
N GLY A 67 -21.78 -2.74 2.83
CA GLY A 67 -22.29 -1.53 3.45
C GLY A 67 -23.10 -0.65 2.48
N PRO A 68 -23.74 0.41 2.99
CA PRO A 68 -24.46 1.35 2.15
C PRO A 68 -23.51 2.10 1.21
N VAL A 69 -24.04 2.50 0.05
CA VAL A 69 -23.37 3.44 -0.84
C VAL A 69 -23.28 4.80 -0.16
N ARG A 70 -22.09 5.40 -0.24
CA ARG A 70 -21.75 6.68 0.36
C ARG A 70 -21.08 7.57 -0.67
N GLU A 71 -21.15 8.87 -0.43
CA GLU A 71 -20.49 9.88 -1.22
C GLU A 71 -19.96 10.98 -0.33
N ASN A 72 -18.90 11.65 -0.76
CA ASN A 72 -18.45 12.85 -0.06
C ASN A 72 -19.49 13.96 -0.24
N GLY A 73 -19.83 14.64 0.85
CA GLY A 73 -20.62 15.86 0.77
C GLY A 73 -19.86 16.96 0.03
N SER A 74 -20.60 17.90 -0.55
CA SER A 74 -20.05 19.06 -1.26
C SER A 74 -19.21 19.97 -0.36
N GLU A 75 -19.42 19.93 0.96
CA GLU A 75 -18.77 20.81 1.94
C GLU A 75 -17.91 20.04 2.96
N ILE A 76 -18.31 18.83 3.33
CA ILE A 76 -17.66 18.02 4.37
C ILE A 76 -17.49 16.59 3.84
N ALA A 77 -16.26 16.05 3.95
CA ALA A 77 -15.98 14.67 3.61
C ALA A 77 -16.71 13.69 4.55
N ASP A 78 -17.27 12.59 4.02
CA ASP A 78 -17.92 11.57 4.85
C ASP A 78 -16.85 10.72 5.55
N PRO A 79 -16.75 10.76 6.89
CA PRO A 79 -15.74 9.99 7.64
C PRO A 79 -15.94 8.46 7.55
N HIS A 80 -17.07 8.00 7.02
CA HIS A 80 -17.41 6.59 6.80
C HIS A 80 -17.35 6.17 5.33
N LEU A 81 -17.02 7.09 4.42
CA LEU A 81 -16.82 6.76 3.02
C LEU A 81 -15.66 5.76 2.91
N THR A 82 -15.83 4.75 2.06
CA THR A 82 -14.81 3.72 1.89
C THR A 82 -13.50 4.34 1.37
N MET A 83 -12.37 3.91 1.92
CA MET A 83 -11.05 4.21 1.40
C MET A 83 -10.22 2.93 1.40
N CYS A 84 -9.04 2.94 0.79
CA CYS A 84 -8.15 1.81 0.90
C CYS A 84 -6.68 2.20 1.05
N VAL A 85 -5.92 1.35 1.74
CA VAL A 85 -4.46 1.34 1.69
C VAL A 85 -4.04 0.21 0.77
N GLU A 86 -3.21 0.53 -0.21
CA GLU A 86 -2.67 -0.38 -1.20
C GLU A 86 -1.19 -0.58 -0.92
N LEU A 87 -0.78 -1.84 -0.74
CA LEU A 87 0.61 -2.22 -0.53
C LEU A 87 1.04 -3.13 -1.68
N ILE A 88 2.23 -2.88 -2.24
CA ILE A 88 2.85 -3.71 -3.28
C ILE A 88 4.19 -4.20 -2.74
N GLY A 89 4.51 -5.47 -2.93
CA GLY A 89 5.74 -6.09 -2.44
C GLY A 89 5.79 -7.57 -2.75
N GLN A 90 6.79 -8.28 -2.22
CA GLN A 90 6.82 -9.73 -2.35
C GLN A 90 5.67 -10.35 -1.55
N ARG A 91 5.07 -11.43 -2.07
CA ARG A 91 3.91 -12.07 -1.41
C ARG A 91 4.14 -12.33 0.08
N HIS A 92 5.28 -12.93 0.40
CA HIS A 92 5.65 -13.28 1.76
C HIS A 92 5.89 -12.05 2.67
N GLU A 93 6.27 -10.88 2.13
CA GLU A 93 6.36 -9.62 2.88
C GLU A 93 4.96 -9.09 3.21
N LEU A 94 4.03 -9.19 2.27
CA LEU A 94 2.64 -8.77 2.45
C LEU A 94 1.91 -9.67 3.45
N GLU A 95 2.17 -10.98 3.42
CA GLU A 95 1.66 -11.94 4.43
C GLU A 95 2.20 -11.60 5.82
N ARG A 96 3.52 -11.41 5.97
CA ARG A 96 4.12 -10.98 7.25
C ARG A 96 3.58 -9.65 7.76
N PHE A 97 3.36 -8.68 6.88
CA PHE A 97 2.76 -7.41 7.25
C PHE A 97 1.37 -7.63 7.86
N CYS A 98 0.53 -8.45 7.20
CA CYS A 98 -0.80 -8.76 7.71
C CYS A 98 -0.76 -9.49 9.06
N GLU A 99 0.16 -10.43 9.25
CA GLU A 99 0.36 -11.16 10.50
C GLU A 99 0.80 -10.23 11.64
N ALA A 100 1.82 -9.39 11.40
CA ALA A 100 2.38 -8.48 12.38
C ALA A 100 1.37 -7.42 12.86
N HIS A 101 0.46 -7.00 11.98
CA HIS A 101 -0.54 -5.97 12.26
C HIS A 101 -1.96 -6.54 12.43
N GLY A 102 -2.09 -7.86 12.69
CA GLY A 102 -3.35 -8.59 12.76
C GLY A 102 -4.37 -8.03 13.75
N GLU A 103 -3.92 -7.47 14.88
CA GLU A 103 -4.80 -6.81 15.86
C GLU A 103 -5.57 -5.63 15.27
N ILE A 104 -4.92 -4.87 14.38
CA ILE A 104 -5.47 -3.64 13.78
C ILE A 104 -6.21 -3.97 12.48
N LEU A 105 -5.78 -5.02 11.78
CA LEU A 105 -6.35 -5.48 10.52
C LEU A 105 -7.55 -6.41 10.70
N GLY A 106 -7.76 -6.94 11.91
CA GLY A 106 -8.88 -7.82 12.25
C GLY A 106 -10.23 -7.25 11.79
N GLY A 107 -10.95 -8.03 10.99
CA GLY A 107 -12.27 -7.67 10.47
C GLY A 107 -12.29 -6.66 9.31
N LYS A 108 -11.13 -6.21 8.81
CA LYS A 108 -11.04 -5.43 7.57
C LYS A 108 -11.14 -6.34 6.36
N VAL A 109 -11.67 -5.80 5.25
CA VAL A 109 -11.61 -6.50 3.96
C VAL A 109 -10.23 -6.28 3.37
N ILE A 110 -9.50 -7.37 3.16
CA ILE A 110 -8.16 -7.37 2.55
C ILE A 110 -8.22 -8.30 1.35
N VAL A 111 -7.88 -7.78 0.17
CA VAL A 111 -7.85 -8.56 -1.07
C VAL A 111 -6.44 -8.62 -1.60
N TYR A 112 -6.06 -9.75 -2.18
CA TYR A 112 -4.75 -9.96 -2.81
C TYR A 112 -4.90 -10.03 -4.34
N LYS A 113 -3.94 -9.46 -5.05
CA LYS A 113 -3.81 -9.55 -6.51
C LYS A 113 -2.35 -9.88 -6.88
N HIS A 114 -2.17 -10.88 -7.75
CA HIS A 114 -0.86 -11.16 -8.36
C HIS A 114 -0.50 -10.07 -9.37
N LEU A 115 0.76 -9.62 -9.35
CA LEU A 115 1.31 -8.60 -10.23
C LEU A 115 2.67 -9.04 -10.77
N GLU A 116 3.12 -8.40 -11.84
CA GLU A 116 4.50 -8.48 -12.30
C GLU A 116 5.22 -7.16 -11.98
N HIS A 117 6.45 -7.29 -11.50
CA HIS A 117 7.42 -6.21 -11.41
C HIS A 117 8.38 -6.35 -12.58
N TRP A 118 8.45 -5.32 -13.40
CA TRP A 118 9.32 -5.27 -14.58
C TRP A 118 10.53 -4.40 -14.29
N SER A 119 11.72 -5.00 -14.40
CA SER A 119 12.97 -4.25 -14.46
C SER A 119 13.36 -4.04 -15.92
N ILE A 120 13.76 -2.83 -16.27
CA ILE A 120 14.18 -2.45 -17.63
C ILE A 120 15.66 -2.08 -17.57
N GLY A 121 16.50 -2.76 -18.36
CA GLY A 121 17.94 -2.49 -18.41
C GLY A 121 18.52 -2.71 -19.80
N SER A 122 19.72 -2.19 -20.05
CA SER A 122 20.49 -2.58 -21.24
C SER A 122 20.75 -4.09 -21.20
N ALA A 123 20.78 -4.74 -22.36
CA ALA A 123 20.83 -6.20 -22.46
C ALA A 123 22.00 -6.80 -21.63
N GLY A 124 21.69 -7.30 -20.43
CA GLY A 124 22.64 -8.03 -19.57
C GLY A 124 22.85 -7.48 -18.15
N ILE A 125 22.32 -6.31 -17.77
CA ILE A 125 22.49 -5.77 -16.40
C ILE A 125 21.19 -5.98 -15.62
N ARG A 126 21.20 -6.82 -14.58
CA ARG A 126 20.06 -6.96 -13.66
C ARG A 126 20.13 -5.84 -12.61
N HIS A 127 18.98 -5.27 -12.25
CA HIS A 127 18.89 -4.23 -11.22
C HIS A 127 19.39 -4.70 -9.84
N GLU A 128 19.32 -6.01 -9.57
CA GLU A 128 19.89 -6.65 -8.37
C GLU A 128 21.43 -6.71 -8.36
N ASP A 129 22.09 -6.53 -9.52
CA ASP A 129 23.55 -6.44 -9.64
C ASP A 129 24.06 -4.99 -9.52
N ALA A 130 23.17 -4.00 -9.52
CA ALA A 130 23.53 -2.60 -9.40
C ALA A 130 23.72 -2.23 -7.93
N ALA A 131 24.96 -1.89 -7.55
CA ALA A 131 25.25 -1.35 -6.23
C ALA A 131 24.35 -0.14 -5.94
N PRO A 132 23.93 0.11 -4.68
CA PRO A 132 23.01 1.20 -4.32
C PRO A 132 23.43 2.59 -4.85
N ALA A 133 24.73 2.80 -5.06
CA ALA A 133 25.29 4.03 -5.62
C ALA A 133 24.89 4.29 -7.10
N ILE A 134 24.60 3.25 -7.89
CA ILE A 134 24.21 3.38 -9.30
C ILE A 134 22.73 3.79 -9.43
N LEU A 135 21.90 3.44 -8.43
CA LEU A 135 20.48 3.80 -8.38
C LEU A 135 20.23 5.26 -7.94
N ALA A 136 21.23 5.90 -7.33
CA ALA A 136 21.16 7.26 -6.83
C ALA A 136 21.73 8.32 -7.80
N ALA A 137 22.32 7.90 -8.92
CA ALA A 137 22.78 8.81 -9.95
C ALA A 137 21.60 9.20 -10.85
N GLU A 138 21.10 10.43 -10.70
CA GLU A 138 20.19 11.00 -11.69
C GLU A 138 20.94 11.14 -13.04
N PRO A 139 20.30 10.79 -14.16
CA PRO A 139 20.90 11.03 -15.47
C PRO A 139 20.96 12.54 -15.74
N GLU A 140 22.14 13.04 -16.15
CA GLU A 140 22.30 14.38 -16.75
C GLU A 140 21.48 14.55 -18.04
#